data_AF-A0A261D4P3-F1
#
_entry.id   AF-A0A261D4P3-F1
#
_cell.length_a   1.000
_cell.length_b   1.000
_cell.length_c   1.000
_cell.angle_alpha   90.00
_cell.angle_beta   90.00
_cell.angle_gamma   90.00
#
_symmetry.space_group_name_H-M   'P 1'
#
loop_
_entity.id
_entity.type
_entity.pdbx_description
1 polymer ?
#
loop_
_entity_poly.entity_id
_entity_poly.type
_entity_poly.pdbx_seq_one_letter_code
_entity_poly.pdbx_strand_id
1 'polypeptide(L)' 'MATTTTRTEEQVLAAVAAGHEMAGMPLTEADEAAVRRVARGETTGDEEIARLLAEIRSR' A
#
# COMPACT_ATOMS: atom_id res chain seq x y z
N MET A 1 10.38 1.10 -13.00
CA MET A 1 11.07 -0.20 -12.86
C MET A 1 10.54 -0.86 -11.59
N ALA A 2 9.91 -2.03 -11.69
CA ALA A 2 9.42 -2.75 -10.52
C ALA A 2 10.61 -3.23 -9.69
N THR A 3 10.78 -2.71 -8.48
CA THR A 3 11.76 -3.21 -7.52
C THR A 3 11.36 -4.62 -7.10
N THR A 4 12.00 -5.63 -7.70
CA THR A 4 11.92 -7.01 -7.22
C THR A 4 12.51 -7.05 -5.82
N THR A 5 11.63 -6.95 -4.83
CA THR A 5 12.00 -6.98 -3.43
C THR A 5 12.19 -8.43 -3.02
N THR A 6 13.34 -8.79 -2.44
CA THR A 6 13.60 -10.14 -1.87
C THR A 6 12.70 -10.44 -0.66
N ARG A 7 11.91 -9.45 -0.21
CA ARG A 7 11.00 -9.56 0.92
C ARG A 7 9.67 -10.17 0.48
N THR A 8 9.09 -10.99 1.35
CA THR A 8 7.75 -11.55 1.14
C THR A 8 6.67 -10.45 1.22
N GLU A 9 5.49 -10.72 0.67
CA GLU A 9 4.30 -9.85 0.80
C GLU A 9 4.06 -9.45 2.27
N GLU A 10 4.17 -10.40 3.19
CA GLU A 10 4.00 -10.17 4.63
C GLU A 10 5.08 -9.25 5.21
N GLN A 11 6.33 -9.36 4.77
CA GLN A 11 7.42 -8.49 5.22
C GLN A 11 7.26 -7.06 4.70
N VAL A 12 6.75 -6.90 3.48
CA VAL A 12 6.39 -5.58 2.93
C VAL A 12 5.24 -4.99 3.75
N LEU A 13 4.18 -5.76 4.00
CA LEU A 13 3.04 -5.32 4.78
C LEU A 13 3.44 -4.92 6.21
N ALA A 14 4.26 -5.73 6.88
CA ALA A 14 4.75 -5.44 8.22
C ALA A 14 5.59 -4.15 8.28
N ALA A 15 6.43 -3.91 7.27
CA ALA A 15 7.22 -2.67 7.20
C ALA A 15 6.33 -1.43 7.01
N VAL A 16 5.30 -1.52 6.15
CA VAL A 16 4.36 -0.43 5.92
C VAL A 16 3.49 -0.19 7.17
N ALA A 17 3.01 -1.27 7.81
CA ALA A 17 2.23 -1.20 9.04
C ALA A 17 3.03 -0.54 10.16
N ALA A 18 4.29 -0.94 10.37
CA ALA A 18 5.16 -0.32 11.37
C ALA A 18 5.34 1.18 11.14
N GLY A 19 5.52 1.62 9.89
CA GLY A 19 5.61 3.05 9.56
C GLY A 19 4.33 3.83 9.87
N HIS A 20 3.17 3.22 9.60
CA HIS A 20 1.85 3.78 9.88
C HIS A 20 1.55 3.86 11.39
N GLU A 21 1.88 2.81 12.14
CA GLU A 21 1.82 2.79 13.61
C GLU A 21 2.71 3.87 14.23
N MET A 22 3.95 3.99 13.76
CA MET A 22 4.87 5.04 14.22
C MET A 22 4.37 6.45 13.90
N ALA A 23 3.59 6.61 12.84
CA ALA A 23 2.95 7.88 12.46
C ALA A 23 1.64 8.14 13.22
N GLY A 24 1.18 7.22 14.09
CA GLY A 24 -0.09 7.32 14.79
C GLY A 24 -1.32 7.14 13.88
N MET A 25 -1.13 6.53 12.71
CA MET A 25 -2.15 6.32 11.69
C MET A 25 -2.13 4.85 11.26
N PRO A 26 -2.68 3.92 12.07
CA PRO A 26 -2.67 2.49 11.73
C PRO A 26 -3.35 2.22 10.38
N LEU A 27 -2.87 1.20 9.66
CA LEU A 27 -3.44 0.80 8.37
C LEU A 27 -4.89 0.34 8.52
N THR A 28 -5.73 0.69 7.55
CA THR A 28 -7.05 0.08 7.38
C THR A 28 -6.94 -1.21 6.54
N GLU A 29 -7.97 -2.05 6.57
CA GLU A 29 -8.05 -3.24 5.70
C GLU A 29 -7.92 -2.88 4.21
N ALA A 30 -8.44 -1.72 3.81
CA ALA A 30 -8.35 -1.21 2.44
C ALA A 30 -6.90 -0.87 2.07
N ASP A 31 -6.14 -0.26 2.98
CA ASP A 31 -4.74 0.06 2.79
C ASP A 31 -3.89 -1.21 2.70
N GLU A 32 -4.16 -2.22 3.55
CA GLU A 32 -3.47 -3.51 3.44
C GLU A 32 -3.71 -4.17 2.07
N ALA A 33 -4.95 -4.13 1.57
CA ALA A 33 -5.28 -4.67 0.26
C ALA A 33 -4.53 -3.92 -0.86
N ALA A 34 -4.34 -2.60 -0.74
CA ALA A 34 -3.54 -1.82 -1.68
C ALA A 34 -2.06 -2.21 -1.63
N VAL A 35 -1.49 -2.34 -0.43
CA VAL A 35 -0.08 -2.76 -0.24
C VAL A 35 0.16 -4.14 -0.85
N ARG A 36 -0.78 -5.09 -0.70
CA ARG A 36 -0.68 -6.42 -1.30
C ARG A 36 -0.68 -6.38 -2.84
N ARG A 37 -1.56 -5.57 -3.46
CA ARG A 37 -1.57 -5.40 -4.93
C ARG A 37 -0.24 -4.84 -5.44
N VAL A 38 0.30 -3.84 -4.75
CA VAL A 38 1.61 -3.24 -5.09
C VAL A 38 2.75 -4.24 -4.90
N ALA A 39 2.74 -5.01 -3.81
CA ALA A 39 3.76 -6.03 -3.55
C ALA A 39 3.77 -7.16 -4.60
N ARG A 40 2.61 -7.49 -5.16
CA ARG A 40 2.45 -8.47 -6.26
C ARG A 40 2.75 -7.88 -7.64
N GLY A 41 2.89 -6.56 -7.74
CA GLY A 41 3.04 -5.86 -9.02
C GLY A 41 1.76 -5.81 -9.86
N GLU A 42 0.60 -6.04 -9.24
CA GLU A 42 -0.72 -5.88 -9.90
C GLU A 42 -1.04 -4.40 -10.14
N THR A 43 -0.54 -3.53 -9.25
CA THR A 43 -0.62 -2.07 -9.35
C THR A 43 0.70 -1.43 -8.92
N THR A 44 0.85 -0.15 -9.21
CA THR A 44 1.92 0.71 -8.72
C THR A 44 1.43 1.61 -7.60
N GLY A 45 2.35 2.14 -6.78
CA GLY A 45 1.98 3.12 -5.74
C GLY A 45 1.27 4.35 -6.31
N ASP A 46 1.68 4.82 -7.49
CA ASP A 46 1.06 5.97 -8.16
C ASP A 46 -0.38 5.67 -8.61
N GLU A 47 -0.67 4.44 -9.07
CA GLU A 47 -2.01 4.01 -9.43
C GLU A 47 -2.94 3.90 -8.22
N GLU A 48 -2.44 3.42 -7.08
CA GLU A 48 -3.22 3.40 -5.83
C GLU A 48 -3.48 4.82 -5.31
N ILE A 49 -2.51 5.73 -5.39
CA ILE A 49 -2.69 7.15 -5.05
C ILE A 49 -3.76 7.78 -5.97
N ALA A 50 -3.67 7.54 -7.29
CA ALA A 50 -4.63 8.07 -8.25
C ALA A 50 -6.06 7.54 -7.97
N ARG A 51 -6.19 6.27 -7.59
CA ARG A 51 -7.46 5.66 -7.20
C ARG A 51 -8.02 6.31 -5.92
N LEU A 52 -7.21 6.47 -4.89
CA LEU A 52 -7.62 7.13 -3.64
C LEU A 52 -8.09 8.57 -3.89
N LEU A 53 -7.35 9.33 -4.70
CA LEU A 53 -7.73 10.69 -5.07
C LEU A 53 -9.03 10.75 -5.88
N ALA A 54 -9.26 9.78 -6.76
CA ALA A 54 -10.51 9.67 -7.51
C ALA A 54 -11.69 9.37 -6.59
N GLU A 55 -11.51 8.46 -5.61
CA GLU A 55 -12.55 8.14 -4.63
C GLU A 55 -12.91 9.37 -3.78
N ILE A 56 -11.90 10.09 -3.26
CA ILE A 56 -12.11 11.33 -2.50
C ILE A 56 -12.89 12.37 -3.31
N ARG A 57 -12.57 12.52 -4.60
CA ARG A 57 -13.26 13.49 -5.49
C ARG A 57 -14.70 13.09 -5.83
N SER A 58 -15.02 11.81 -5.76
CA SER A 58 -16.34 11.28 -6.06
C SER A 58 -17.33 11.34 -4.88
N ARG A 59 -16.85 11.77 -3.71
CA ARG A 59 -17.64 12.02 -2.50
C ARG A 59 -18.05 13.49 -2.42
#